data_AF-A0A7V5ZD43-F1
#
_entry.id   AF-A0A7V5ZD43-F1
#
_cell.length_a   1.000
_cell.length_b   1.000
_cell.length_c   1.000
_cell.angle_alpha   90.00
_cell.angle_beta   90.00
_cell.angle_gamma   90.00
#
_symmetry.space_group_name_H-M   'P 1'
#
loop_
_entity.id
_entity.type
_entity.pdbx_description
1 polymer ?
#
loop_
_entity_poly.entity_id
_entity_poly.type
_entity_poly.pdbx_seq_one_letter_code
_entity_poly.pdbx_strand_id
1 'polypeptide(L)'
;MDIRLTSPAFAEGERIPRKYTCDGEDVSPPLTWDNVPEGTKSFALICDDPDAPMGTWVHWVLFNLPPETRSLPEAVPSDKELPNGARQGTNDFRKIGYGGPCPPSGTHRYYL
;
A
#
# COMPACT_ATOMS: atom_id res chain seq x y z
N MET A 1 -2.03 -9.66 -20.53
CA MET A 1 -3.01 -9.02 -19.62
C MET A 1 -2.21 -8.61 -18.41
N ASP A 2 -2.28 -7.33 -18.07
CA ASP A 2 -1.56 -6.78 -16.92
C ASP A 2 -2.51 -6.73 -15.72
N ILE A 3 -1.98 -7.02 -14.55
CA ILE A 3 -2.72 -6.87 -13.30
C ILE A 3 -3.12 -5.39 -13.15
N ARG A 4 -4.36 -5.14 -12.75
CA ARG A 4 -4.86 -3.78 -12.54
C ARG A 4 -5.16 -3.57 -11.07
N LEU A 5 -4.55 -2.57 -10.47
CA LEU A 5 -4.77 -2.15 -9.08
C LEU A 5 -5.57 -0.84 -9.05
N THR A 6 -6.56 -0.75 -8.16
CA THR A 6 -7.40 0.43 -7.96
C THR A 6 -7.75 0.61 -6.49
N SER A 7 -8.11 1.83 -6.09
CA SER A 7 -8.70 2.10 -4.78
C SER A 7 -10.12 2.65 -4.93
N PRO A 8 -11.11 2.17 -4.15
CA PRO A 8 -12.40 2.82 -4.04
C PRO A 8 -12.34 4.23 -3.41
N ALA A 9 -11.25 4.58 -2.73
CA ALA A 9 -11.14 5.83 -1.98
C ALA A 9 -10.66 7.02 -2.82
N PHE A 10 -9.90 6.78 -3.90
CA PHE A 10 -9.40 7.79 -4.81
C PHE A 10 -8.95 7.15 -6.14
N ALA A 11 -8.98 7.94 -7.22
CA ALA A 11 -8.52 7.48 -8.52
C ALA A 11 -7.00 7.67 -8.69
N GLU A 12 -6.43 6.97 -9.68
CA GLU A 12 -5.03 7.17 -10.08
C GLU A 12 -4.77 8.63 -10.47
N GLY A 13 -3.68 9.19 -9.95
CA GLY A 13 -3.29 10.59 -10.21
C GLY A 13 -4.06 11.64 -9.40
N GLU A 14 -5.11 11.25 -8.67
CA GLU A 14 -5.85 12.15 -7.78
C GLU A 14 -5.17 12.33 -6.42
N ARG A 15 -5.63 13.33 -5.67
CA ARG A 15 -5.12 13.56 -4.31
C ARG A 15 -5.57 12.45 -3.37
N ILE A 16 -4.63 11.93 -2.59
CA ILE A 16 -4.92 10.99 -1.50
C ILE A 16 -5.74 11.72 -0.42
N PRO A 17 -6.92 11.20 -0.03
CA PRO A 17 -7.73 11.79 1.03
C PRO A 17 -6.95 11.90 2.33
N ARG A 18 -7.13 13.01 3.06
CA ARG A 18 -6.44 13.32 4.32
C ARG A 18 -6.46 12.16 5.33
N LYS A 19 -7.54 11.38 5.36
CA LYS A 19 -7.70 10.19 6.20
C LYS A 19 -6.51 9.22 6.10
N TYR A 20 -5.96 9.01 4.91
CA TYR A 20 -4.89 8.05 4.64
C TYR A 20 -3.47 8.64 4.77
N THR A 21 -3.36 9.86 5.29
CA THR A 21 -2.09 10.60 5.42
C THR A 21 -1.75 10.83 6.90
N CYS A 22 -0.52 11.26 7.18
CA CYS A 22 -0.10 11.58 8.55
C CYS A 22 -0.90 12.73 9.20
N ASP A 23 -1.58 13.55 8.40
CA ASP A 23 -2.45 14.64 8.87
C ASP A 23 -3.84 14.16 9.30
N GLY A 24 -4.17 12.89 9.07
CA GLY A 24 -5.47 12.27 9.34
C GLY A 24 -5.36 11.09 10.29
N GLU A 25 -5.99 9.97 9.91
CA GLU A 25 -6.03 8.75 10.73
C GLU A 25 -4.81 7.84 10.46
N ASP A 26 -4.04 8.14 9.40
CA ASP A 26 -2.85 7.38 9.01
C ASP A 26 -3.12 5.88 8.76
N VAL A 27 -4.30 5.57 8.22
CA VAL A 27 -4.72 4.20 7.91
C VAL A 27 -4.47 3.86 6.44
N SER A 28 -4.29 2.57 6.11
CA SER A 28 -4.15 2.14 4.72
C SER A 28 -5.46 2.30 3.93
N PRO A 29 -5.39 2.70 2.66
CA PRO A 29 -6.58 2.80 1.83
C PRO A 29 -7.10 1.41 1.43
N PRO A 30 -8.42 1.28 1.14
CA PRO A 30 -8.94 0.06 0.55
C PRO A 30 -8.36 -0.12 -0.86
N LEU A 31 -7.95 -1.35 -1.19
CA LEU A 31 -7.38 -1.67 -2.49
C LEU A 31 -8.12 -2.86 -3.11
N THR A 32 -8.26 -2.84 -4.42
CA THR A 32 -8.85 -3.93 -5.21
C THR A 32 -8.03 -4.14 -6.46
N TRP A 33 -7.82 -5.40 -6.85
CA TRP A 33 -7.13 -5.73 -8.09
C TRP A 33 -7.80 -6.86 -8.87
N ASP A 34 -7.68 -6.76 -10.18
CA ASP A 34 -8.22 -7.72 -11.16
C ASP A 34 -7.16 -8.08 -12.22
N ASN A 35 -7.56 -8.90 -13.22
CA ASN A 35 -6.69 -9.38 -14.30
C ASN A 35 -5.44 -10.13 -13.80
N VAL A 36 -5.60 -10.91 -12.72
CA VAL A 36 -4.54 -11.75 -12.16
C VAL A 36 -4.13 -12.84 -13.16
N PRO A 37 -2.84 -12.94 -13.53
CA PRO A 37 -2.36 -13.97 -14.43
C PRO A 37 -2.63 -15.39 -13.93
N GLU A 38 -2.88 -16.31 -14.86
CA GLU A 38 -3.02 -17.73 -14.51
C GLU A 38 -1.71 -18.26 -13.90
N GLY A 39 -1.82 -19.04 -12.84
CA GLY A 39 -0.68 -19.63 -12.15
C GLY A 39 -0.03 -18.74 -11.09
N THR A 40 -0.54 -17.53 -10.82
CA THR A 40 -0.12 -16.71 -9.67
C THR A 40 -0.13 -17.54 -8.38
N LYS A 41 0.97 -17.48 -7.63
CA LYS A 41 1.16 -18.23 -6.37
C LYS A 41 1.00 -17.39 -5.12
N SER A 42 1.25 -16.10 -5.24
CA SER A 42 1.07 -15.12 -4.18
C SER A 42 1.17 -13.71 -4.77
N PHE A 43 0.79 -12.71 -3.97
CA PHE A 43 1.04 -11.30 -4.27
C PHE A 43 2.00 -10.67 -3.26
N ALA A 44 2.63 -9.60 -3.72
CA ALA A 44 3.28 -8.61 -2.89
C ALA A 44 2.73 -7.21 -3.25
N LEU A 45 2.71 -6.33 -2.26
CA LEU A 45 2.32 -4.93 -2.38
C LEU A 45 3.43 -4.10 -1.74
N ILE A 46 3.88 -3.07 -2.45
CA ILE A 46 4.83 -2.09 -1.97
C ILE A 46 4.21 -0.72 -2.23
N CYS A 47 4.17 0.12 -1.20
CA CYS A 47 3.86 1.54 -1.36
C CYS A 47 5.19 2.31 -1.30
N ASP A 48 5.57 3.02 -2.37
CA ASP A 48 6.80 3.80 -2.39
C ASP A 48 6.63 5.25 -2.90
N ASP A 49 7.43 6.14 -2.34
CA ASP A 49 7.51 7.57 -2.67
C ASP A 49 8.89 7.87 -3.27
N PRO A 50 9.04 7.89 -4.61
CA PRO A 50 10.30 8.21 -5.26
C PRO A 50 10.65 9.71 -5.20
N ASP A 51 9.72 10.57 -4.79
CA ASP A 51 9.91 12.02 -4.71
C ASP A 51 10.50 12.45 -3.34
N ALA A 52 10.68 11.51 -2.41
CA ALA A 52 11.27 11.78 -1.11
C ALA A 52 12.72 12.32 -1.21
N PRO A 53 13.12 13.31 -0.38
CA PRO A 53 14.39 14.03 -0.54
C PRO A 53 15.67 13.19 -0.42
N MET A 54 15.57 12.02 0.22
CA MET A 54 16.70 11.13 0.53
C MET A 54 16.72 9.86 -0.36
N GLY A 55 15.98 9.88 -1.48
CA GLY A 55 15.72 8.71 -2.31
C GLY A 55 14.37 8.07 -1.99
N THR A 56 14.02 7.02 -2.74
CA THR A 56 12.72 6.34 -2.62
C THR A 56 12.42 5.95 -1.18
N TRP A 57 11.27 6.37 -0.68
CA TRP A 57 10.79 6.06 0.67
C TRP A 57 9.68 5.01 0.61
N VAL A 58 9.89 3.89 1.26
CA VAL A 58 8.92 2.79 1.33
C VAL A 58 7.96 3.02 2.50
N HIS A 59 6.70 3.19 2.17
CA HIS A 59 5.59 3.45 3.10
C HIS A 59 4.92 2.17 3.61
N TRP A 60 4.87 1.12 2.79
CA TRP A 60 4.22 -0.14 3.15
C TRP A 60 4.82 -1.32 2.40
N VAL A 61 4.99 -2.45 3.08
CA VAL A 61 5.45 -3.71 2.48
C VAL A 61 4.57 -4.84 2.99
N LEU A 62 3.87 -5.52 2.09
CA LEU A 62 3.02 -6.68 2.37
C LEU A 62 3.34 -7.78 1.34
N PHE A 63 3.57 -9.01 1.79
CA PHE A 63 3.96 -10.13 0.94
C PHE A 63 3.32 -11.43 1.40
N ASN A 64 3.43 -12.49 0.59
CA ASN A 64 2.76 -13.78 0.82
C ASN A 64 1.23 -13.67 0.90
N LEU A 65 0.63 -12.69 0.23
CA LEU A 65 -0.82 -12.64 0.07
C LEU A 65 -1.27 -13.88 -0.74
N PRO A 66 -2.32 -14.59 -0.29
CA PRO A 66 -2.84 -15.74 -1.03
C PRO A 66 -3.23 -15.38 -2.48
N PRO A 67 -3.02 -16.28 -3.45
CA PRO A 67 -3.27 -16.00 -4.87
C PRO A 67 -4.75 -15.79 -5.21
N GLU A 68 -5.66 -16.08 -4.29
CA GLU A 68 -7.10 -15.84 -4.35
C GLU A 68 -7.48 -14.44 -3.84
N THR A 69 -6.56 -13.73 -3.18
CA THR A 69 -6.81 -12.38 -2.69
C THR A 69 -7.04 -11.43 -3.86
N ARG A 70 -8.13 -10.66 -3.81
CA ARG A 70 -8.48 -9.65 -4.83
C ARG A 70 -8.64 -8.24 -4.26
N SER A 71 -8.52 -8.12 -2.94
CA SER A 71 -8.72 -6.85 -2.26
C SER A 71 -8.05 -6.84 -0.90
N LEU A 72 -7.72 -5.63 -0.44
CA LEU A 72 -7.37 -5.34 0.95
C LEU A 72 -8.40 -4.35 1.50
N PRO A 73 -8.91 -4.60 2.73
CA PRO A 73 -9.77 -3.63 3.37
C PRO A 73 -8.99 -2.35 3.70
N GLU A 74 -9.72 -1.27 3.94
CA GLU A 74 -9.17 -0.12 4.63
C GLU A 74 -8.61 -0.52 6.00
N ALA A 75 -7.58 0.19 6.48
CA ALA A 75 -7.03 0.04 7.81
C ALA A 75 -6.55 -1.40 8.12
N VAL A 76 -5.85 -2.01 7.16
CA VAL A 76 -5.13 -3.28 7.38
C VAL A 76 -4.24 -3.14 8.62
N PRO A 77 -4.36 -4.06 9.61
CA PRO A 77 -3.65 -3.93 10.87
C PRO A 77 -2.15 -4.08 10.69
N SER A 78 -1.39 -3.40 11.54
CA SER A 78 0.08 -3.45 11.58
C SER A 78 0.62 -4.72 12.27
N ASP A 79 -0.01 -5.86 12.02
CA ASP A 79 0.43 -7.16 12.52
C ASP A 79 1.51 -7.76 11.62
N LYS A 80 2.43 -8.55 12.20
CA LYS A 80 3.52 -9.19 11.45
C LYS A 80 3.00 -10.21 10.45
N GLU A 81 1.90 -10.88 10.80
CA GLU A 81 1.20 -11.86 9.99
C GLU A 81 -0.30 -11.60 10.11
N LEU A 82 -0.98 -11.51 8.98
CA LEU A 82 -2.42 -11.29 8.88
C LEU A 82 -3.16 -12.63 8.93
N PRO A 83 -4.47 -12.65 9.25
CA PRO A 83 -5.26 -13.89 9.33
C PRO A 83 -5.27 -14.74 8.05
N ASN A 84 -4.98 -14.14 6.88
CA ASN A 84 -4.89 -14.82 5.60
C ASN A 84 -3.47 -15.37 5.30
N GLY A 85 -2.54 -15.32 6.25
CA GLY A 85 -1.15 -15.77 6.09
C GLY A 85 -0.22 -14.76 5.39
N ALA A 86 -0.74 -13.59 5.00
CA ALA A 86 0.09 -12.51 4.48
C ALA A 86 0.99 -11.94 5.57
N ARG A 87 2.16 -11.46 5.20
CA ARG A 87 3.19 -10.97 6.13
C ARG A 87 3.59 -9.55 5.80
N GLN A 88 3.84 -8.76 6.83
CA GLN A 88 4.30 -7.38 6.66
C GLN A 88 5.80 -7.26 6.85
N GLY A 89 6.43 -6.51 5.97
CA GLY A 89 7.85 -6.16 6.02
C GLY A 89 8.09 -4.87 6.79
N THR A 90 9.33 -4.66 7.21
CA THR A 90 9.75 -3.37 7.79
C THR A 90 9.85 -2.33 6.68
N ASN A 91 9.20 -1.19 6.86
CA ASN A 91 9.25 -0.03 5.97
C ASN A 91 10.32 0.99 6.42
N ASP A 92 10.45 2.12 5.73
CA ASP A 92 11.50 3.11 6.05
C ASP A 92 11.24 3.90 7.35
N PHE A 93 10.01 3.83 7.89
CA PHE A 93 9.70 4.28 9.25
C PHE A 93 10.26 3.33 10.33
N ARG A 94 10.95 2.24 9.95
CA ARG A 94 11.43 1.17 10.83
C ARG A 94 10.29 0.47 11.57
N LYS A 95 9.11 0.41 10.95
CA LYS A 95 7.90 -0.22 11.49
C LYS A 95 7.32 -1.21 10.47
N ILE A 96 6.38 -2.03 10.90
CA ILE A 96 5.54 -2.84 10.01
C ILE A 96 4.18 -2.17 9.82
N GLY A 97 3.51 -2.50 8.73
CA GLY A 97 2.24 -1.89 8.35
C GLY A 97 2.42 -0.65 7.47
N TYR A 98 1.29 0.00 7.22
CA TYR A 98 1.22 1.22 6.43
C TYR A 98 1.64 2.43 7.28
N GLY A 99 2.49 3.29 6.72
CA GLY A 99 2.66 4.67 7.19
C GLY A 99 2.29 5.60 6.04
N GLY A 100 1.42 6.57 6.27
CA GLY A 100 0.86 7.40 5.22
C GLY A 100 1.79 8.49 4.70
N PRO A 101 1.40 9.14 3.59
CA PRO A 101 2.04 10.33 3.07
C PRO A 101 2.26 11.41 4.14
N CYS A 102 3.50 11.91 4.21
CA CYS A 102 3.87 13.02 5.09
C CYS A 102 5.00 13.87 4.45
N PRO A 103 4.79 14.43 3.25
CA PRO A 103 5.85 15.15 2.56
C PRO A 103 6.22 16.43 3.34
N PRO A 104 7.52 16.73 3.51
CA PRO A 104 7.96 17.91 4.26
C PRO A 104 7.59 19.22 3.56
N SER A 105 7.42 19.19 2.24
CA SER A 105 6.91 20.29 1.43
C SER A 105 6.53 19.79 0.03
N GLY A 106 5.76 20.57 -0.72
CA GLY A 106 5.45 20.26 -2.12
C GLY A 106 4.44 19.14 -2.29
N THR A 107 4.50 18.46 -3.44
CA THR A 107 3.61 17.35 -3.79
C THR A 107 4.47 16.18 -4.21
N HIS A 108 4.26 15.05 -3.56
CA HIS A 108 4.93 13.79 -3.84
C HIS A 108 3.93 12.82 -4.46
N ARG A 109 4.45 11.83 -5.18
CA ARG A 109 3.69 10.73 -5.76
C ARG A 109 3.94 9.47 -4.95
N TYR A 110 2.88 8.72 -4.68
CA TYR A 110 2.93 7.46 -3.95
C TYR A 110 2.46 6.36 -4.89
N TYR A 111 3.34 5.42 -5.19
CA TYR A 111 3.09 4.29 -6.09
C TYR A 111 2.69 3.07 -5.26
N LEU A 112 1.63 2.39 -5.67
CA LEU A 112 1.07 1.18 -5.07
C LEU A 112 1.11 0.02 -6.06
#